data_AF-A0A3E4YK67-F1
#
_entry.id   AF-A0A3E4YK67-F1
#
_cell.length_a   1.000
_cell.length_b   1.000
_cell.length_c   1.000
_cell.angle_alpha   90.00
_cell.angle_beta   90.00
_cell.angle_gamma   90.00
#
_symmetry.space_group_name_H-M   'P 1'
#
loop_
_entity.id
_entity.type
_entity.pdbx_description
1 polymer ?
#
loop_
_entity_poly.entity_id
_entity_poly.type
_entity_poly.pdbx_seq_one_letter_code
_entity_poly.pdbx_strand_id
1 'polypeptide(L)'
;MSYEEDYRRPYSAKCACGKGYLQFYRIYLSNDWGQEKENDTAVEIFCDSCKEKYHYERNYGNDYLVPNGLAFPKQRPELDRKYSYDDKEKLVKKYGREKIAAMVADMTAPKHRFIKNLENEDAISFANSWAQRYRKKSLAPMVSYLQKILDEYDDIEKSIAAKQPYNKKYEQEYNIFSKQIMETAEKSCQLSFRYDKERDEAEREQRRKEQEQYEEKHRYDDFEAIVHYDPSYKRDFSNQYWDSYFIKECIDPQHLSLDKSGYGKPIITIAKKYACVCQICGKEEDILSSNMKVLYDEDRGYYLAKCCSCHEISSFEAKTMDLLDQLGITYIREKSFDGLVGDSGKGLRFDFVLSKSADKDGKPIFDLAIELQGPHHYKKGYYDEFGTYVAEDNSYASDRFNRQIKYDDRKRQYCEQNGISLECIKYTASNDQERLEKAIKKILKEHGYKYFVESEKHDDWMVY
;
A
#
# COMPACT_ATOMS: atom_id res chain seq x y z
N MET A 1 9.78 6.80 -18.02
CA MET A 1 10.23 5.42 -18.27
C MET A 1 11.29 5.12 -17.22
N SER A 2 10.97 4.29 -16.22
CA SER A 2 11.92 3.91 -15.18
C SER A 2 12.75 2.73 -15.68
N TYR A 3 14.06 2.82 -15.49
CA TYR A 3 14.95 1.68 -15.58
C TYR A 3 15.02 1.06 -14.18
N GLU A 4 14.94 -0.25 -14.09
CA GLU A 4 15.08 -1.00 -12.84
C GLU A 4 16.45 -1.69 -12.80
N GLU A 5 17.01 -1.84 -11.60
CA GLU A 5 18.29 -2.52 -11.40
C GLU A 5 18.11 -4.02 -11.38
N ASP A 6 18.69 -4.70 -12.37
CA ASP A 6 18.67 -6.16 -12.46
C ASP A 6 19.70 -6.76 -11.50
N TYR A 7 20.94 -6.26 -11.60
CA TYR A 7 22.06 -6.66 -10.75
C TYR A 7 23.21 -5.66 -10.86
N ARG A 8 24.12 -5.72 -9.89
CA ARG A 8 25.36 -4.94 -9.87
C ARG A 8 26.58 -5.82 -9.68
N ARG A 9 27.72 -5.40 -10.22
CA ARG A 9 29.01 -6.11 -10.11
C ARG A 9 30.08 -5.22 -9.48
N PRO A 10 30.78 -5.69 -8.44
CA PRO A 10 31.86 -4.92 -7.83
C PRO A 10 33.14 -4.96 -8.67
N TYR A 11 33.79 -3.81 -8.80
CA TYR A 11 35.12 -3.66 -9.37
C TYR A 11 36.04 -2.98 -8.36
N SER A 12 37.23 -3.54 -8.14
CA SER A 12 38.17 -3.03 -7.14
C SER A 12 39.58 -2.82 -7.72
N ALA A 13 40.30 -1.85 -7.14
CA ALA A 13 41.70 -1.54 -7.44
C ALA A 13 42.47 -1.35 -6.13
N LYS A 14 43.74 -1.76 -6.07
CA LYS A 14 44.57 -1.51 -4.88
C LYS A 14 44.86 -0.01 -4.73
N CYS A 15 44.79 0.50 -3.50
CA CYS A 15 45.14 1.90 -3.21
C CYS A 15 46.66 2.13 -3.22
N ALA A 16 47.10 3.39 -3.18
CA ALA A 16 48.52 3.76 -3.24
C ALA A 16 49.39 3.13 -2.14
N CYS A 17 48.85 2.92 -0.93
CA CYS A 17 49.62 2.30 0.16
C CYS A 17 49.56 0.76 0.16
N GLY A 18 48.78 0.15 -0.72
CA GLY A 18 48.60 -1.31 -0.83
C GLY A 18 47.82 -1.99 0.31
N LYS A 19 47.43 -1.26 1.37
CA LYS A 19 46.73 -1.79 2.54
C LYS A 19 45.20 -1.77 2.43
N GLY A 20 44.67 -1.11 1.41
CA GLY A 20 43.23 -1.04 1.14
C GLY A 20 42.97 -0.99 -0.36
N TYR A 21 41.74 -0.63 -0.72
CA TYR A 21 41.30 -0.66 -2.11
C TYR A 21 40.35 0.49 -2.40
N LEU A 22 40.14 0.74 -3.69
CA LEU A 22 39.04 1.54 -4.19
C LEU A 22 38.02 0.60 -4.82
N GLN A 23 36.74 0.97 -4.78
CA GLN A 23 35.68 0.17 -5.36
C GLN A 23 34.62 1.03 -6.03
N PHE A 24 34.06 0.54 -7.12
CA PHE A 24 32.78 0.98 -7.65
C PHE A 24 31.95 -0.24 -8.06
N TYR A 25 30.66 -0.03 -8.29
CA TYR A 25 29.76 -1.03 -8.83
C TYR A 25 29.37 -0.66 -10.25
N ARG A 26 29.42 -1.63 -11.15
CA ARG A 26 28.74 -1.55 -12.44
C ARG A 26 27.33 -2.07 -12.29
N ILE A 27 26.36 -1.20 -12.50
CA ILE A 27 24.93 -1.47 -12.41
C ILE A 27 24.40 -1.80 -13.79
N TYR A 28 23.71 -2.92 -13.90
CA TYR A 28 22.99 -3.36 -15.09
C TYR A 28 21.52 -3.07 -14.89
N LEU A 29 20.95 -2.29 -15.79
CA LEU A 29 19.57 -1.83 -15.73
C LEU A 29 18.80 -2.31 -16.97
N SER A 30 17.55 -2.69 -16.78
CA SER A 30 16.62 -2.98 -17.87
C SER A 30 15.31 -2.20 -17.72
N ASN A 31 14.48 -2.20 -18.75
CA ASN A 31 13.13 -1.66 -18.69
C ASN A 31 12.13 -2.61 -19.33
N ASP A 32 10.83 -2.34 -19.17
CA ASP A 32 9.72 -3.16 -19.67
C ASP A 32 9.71 -3.36 -21.20
N TRP A 33 10.55 -2.62 -21.93
CA TRP A 33 10.72 -2.71 -23.39
C TRP A 33 11.96 -3.51 -23.80
N GLY A 34 12.62 -4.19 -22.86
CA GLY A 34 13.83 -4.97 -23.10
C GLY A 34 15.05 -4.13 -23.46
N GLN A 35 15.05 -2.84 -23.13
CA GLN A 35 16.22 -1.98 -23.36
C GLN A 35 17.16 -2.07 -22.16
N GLU A 36 18.44 -2.34 -22.44
CA GLU A 36 19.47 -2.46 -21.41
C GLU A 36 20.34 -1.20 -21.34
N LYS A 37 20.78 -0.88 -20.12
CA LYS A 37 21.72 0.21 -19.86
C LYS A 37 22.69 -0.17 -18.75
N GLU A 38 23.96 0.20 -18.92
CA GLU A 38 24.98 0.08 -17.87
C GLU A 38 25.31 1.46 -17.29
N ASN A 39 25.47 1.54 -15.97
CA ASN A 39 26.03 2.72 -15.30
C ASN A 39 27.03 2.30 -14.22
N ASP A 40 28.11 3.07 -14.05
CA ASP A 40 29.07 2.87 -12.96
C ASP A 40 28.72 3.80 -11.78
N THR A 41 28.79 3.31 -10.54
CA THR A 41 28.66 4.15 -9.35
C THR A 41 29.87 5.06 -9.16
N ALA A 42 29.77 6.01 -8.23
CA ALA A 42 30.94 6.73 -7.75
C ALA A 42 32.00 5.75 -7.20
N VAL A 43 33.27 6.07 -7.44
CA VAL A 43 34.39 5.32 -6.88
C VAL A 43 34.58 5.73 -5.42
N GLU A 44 34.54 4.75 -4.54
CA GLU A 44 34.75 4.91 -3.10
C GLU A 44 36.14 4.40 -2.69
N ILE A 45 36.76 5.09 -1.72
CA ILE A 45 38.10 4.75 -1.20
C ILE A 45 37.94 4.03 0.14
N PHE A 46 38.20 2.72 0.16
CA PHE A 46 38.20 1.86 1.35
C PHE A 46 39.62 1.73 1.91
N CYS A 47 40.19 2.87 2.30
CA CYS A 47 41.49 2.94 2.96
C CYS A 47 41.63 4.27 3.70
N ASP A 48 41.53 4.26 5.04
CA ASP A 48 41.55 5.49 5.85
C ASP A 48 42.80 6.35 5.57
N SER A 49 43.97 5.71 5.50
CA SER A 49 45.22 6.42 5.23
C SER A 49 45.29 7.07 3.84
N CYS A 50 44.68 6.46 2.81
CA CYS A 50 44.66 7.04 1.47
C CYS A 50 43.53 8.05 1.30
N LYS A 51 42.38 7.83 1.95
CA LYS A 51 41.21 8.71 1.89
C LYS A 51 41.51 10.12 2.40
N GLU A 52 42.38 10.26 3.40
CA GLU A 52 42.81 11.57 3.92
C GLU A 52 43.81 12.30 3.01
N LYS A 53 44.57 11.56 2.19
CA LYS A 53 45.71 12.09 1.42
C LYS A 53 45.44 12.25 -0.07
N TYR A 54 44.41 11.58 -0.58
CA TYR A 54 44.14 11.51 -2.00
C TYR A 54 42.63 11.55 -2.31
N HIS A 55 42.30 11.99 -3.51
CA HIS A 55 40.97 11.84 -4.12
C HIS A 55 41.05 11.04 -5.43
N TYR A 56 39.92 10.48 -5.84
CA TYR A 56 39.80 9.80 -7.13
C TYR A 56 39.52 10.81 -8.25
N GLU A 57 40.23 10.68 -9.37
CA GLU A 57 40.01 11.50 -10.56
C GLU A 57 40.25 10.69 -11.84
N ARG A 58 39.39 10.87 -12.84
CA ARG A 58 39.51 10.23 -14.15
C ARG A 58 40.02 11.22 -15.18
N ASN A 59 41.12 10.88 -15.86
CA ASN A 59 41.73 11.74 -16.88
C ASN A 59 42.00 10.95 -18.17
N TYR A 60 41.44 11.42 -19.29
CA TYR A 60 41.57 10.80 -20.63
C TYR A 60 41.34 9.28 -20.65
N GLY A 61 40.36 8.80 -19.89
CA GLY A 61 40.00 7.38 -19.82
C GLY A 61 40.79 6.55 -18.82
N ASN A 62 41.85 7.12 -18.22
CA ASN A 62 42.63 6.48 -17.16
C ASN A 62 42.16 6.92 -15.77
N ASP A 63 42.24 6.00 -14.81
CA ASP A 63 41.84 6.20 -13.43
C ASP A 63 43.07 6.50 -12.55
N TYR A 64 42.97 7.53 -11.71
CA TYR A 64 44.05 7.93 -10.82
C TYR A 64 43.57 8.16 -9.39
N LEU A 65 44.47 7.89 -8.47
CA LEU A 65 44.43 8.37 -7.10
C LEU A 65 45.39 9.57 -7.00
N VAL A 66 44.82 10.77 -6.94
CA VAL A 66 45.54 12.06 -7.03
C VAL A 66 45.73 12.65 -5.63
N PRO A 67 46.92 13.13 -5.26
CA PRO A 67 47.13 13.77 -3.97
C PRO A 67 46.21 14.97 -3.75
N ASN A 68 45.67 15.10 -2.53
CA ASN A 68 44.81 16.22 -2.16
C ASN A 68 45.57 17.55 -2.35
N GLY A 69 44.96 18.48 -3.09
CA GLY A 69 45.56 19.76 -3.48
C GLY A 69 46.19 19.79 -4.88
N LEU A 70 46.26 18.65 -5.57
CA LEU A 70 46.52 18.57 -7.01
C LEU A 70 45.24 18.21 -7.76
N ALA A 71 45.17 18.48 -9.06
CA ALA A 71 44.08 18.07 -9.93
C ALA A 71 44.56 18.01 -11.38
N PHE A 72 43.88 17.25 -12.24
CA PHE A 72 44.14 17.36 -13.68
C PHE A 72 43.49 18.64 -14.22
N PRO A 73 44.13 19.30 -15.20
CA PRO A 73 43.54 20.47 -15.84
C PRO A 73 42.26 20.06 -16.58
N LYS A 74 41.12 20.68 -16.20
CA LYS A 74 39.79 20.32 -16.70
C LYS A 74 39.53 20.77 -18.14
N GLN A 75 40.14 21.89 -18.56
CA GLN A 75 39.90 22.49 -19.86
C GLN A 75 41.12 22.30 -20.76
N ARG A 76 40.91 21.57 -21.86
CA ARG A 76 41.91 21.46 -22.92
C ARG A 76 41.99 22.79 -23.66
N PRO A 77 43.20 23.31 -23.97
CA PRO A 77 43.34 24.46 -24.86
C PRO A 77 42.70 24.16 -26.21
N GLU A 78 41.95 25.11 -26.75
CA GLU A 78 41.30 24.99 -28.05
C GLU A 78 41.80 26.09 -28.99
N LEU A 79 42.12 25.70 -30.23
CA LEU A 79 42.41 26.66 -31.29
C LEU A 79 41.15 26.87 -32.12
N ASP A 80 40.67 28.12 -32.16
CA ASP A 80 39.55 28.49 -33.03
C ASP A 80 39.85 28.07 -34.48
N ARG A 81 38.87 27.41 -35.10
CA ARG A 81 38.96 26.91 -36.48
C ARG A 81 39.41 27.98 -37.46
N LYS A 82 39.06 29.26 -37.27
CA LYS A 82 39.48 30.35 -38.16
C LYS A 82 41.00 30.60 -38.16
N TYR A 83 41.68 30.25 -37.06
CA TYR A 83 43.13 30.36 -36.93
C TYR A 83 43.86 29.04 -37.21
N SER A 84 43.13 27.95 -37.45
CA SER A 84 43.74 26.69 -37.87
C SER A 84 44.32 26.81 -39.29
N TYR A 85 45.45 26.15 -39.51
CA TYR A 85 46.04 26.07 -40.83
C TYR A 85 45.27 25.08 -41.71
N ASP A 86 44.89 25.53 -42.89
CA ASP A 86 44.32 24.68 -43.92
C ASP A 86 45.39 23.79 -44.59
N ASP A 87 44.98 22.94 -45.53
CA ASP A 87 45.88 21.99 -46.18
C ASP A 87 46.95 22.67 -47.05
N LYS A 88 46.68 23.84 -47.63
CA LYS A 88 47.67 24.60 -48.41
C LYS A 88 48.68 25.29 -47.50
N GLU A 89 48.19 25.93 -46.44
CA GLU A 89 49.01 26.61 -45.44
C GLU A 89 49.97 25.63 -44.74
N LYS A 90 49.48 24.42 -44.38
CA LYS A 90 50.32 23.35 -43.84
C LYS A 90 51.42 22.92 -44.82
N LEU A 91 51.09 22.84 -46.11
CA LEU A 91 52.05 22.47 -47.15
C LEU A 91 53.14 23.53 -47.30
N VAL A 92 52.75 24.81 -47.38
CA VAL A 92 53.66 25.94 -47.46
C VAL A 92 54.56 26.02 -46.23
N LYS A 93 54.00 25.85 -45.01
CA LYS A 93 54.78 25.82 -43.76
C LYS A 93 55.79 24.66 -43.71
N LYS A 94 55.47 23.52 -44.33
CA LYS A 94 56.35 22.33 -44.32
C LYS A 94 57.50 22.43 -45.32
N TYR A 95 57.24 22.88 -46.55
CA TYR A 95 58.20 22.80 -47.65
C TYR A 95 58.79 24.16 -48.05
N GLY A 96 58.05 25.26 -47.91
CA GLY A 96 58.49 26.57 -48.43
C GLY A 96 58.47 26.66 -49.96
N ARG A 97 58.64 27.87 -50.51
CA ARG A 97 58.45 28.16 -51.95
C ARG A 97 59.41 27.37 -52.83
N GLU A 98 60.70 27.39 -52.49
CA GLU A 98 61.76 26.78 -53.29
C GLU A 98 61.61 25.26 -53.39
N LYS A 99 61.27 24.60 -52.29
CA LYS A 99 61.06 23.14 -52.31
C LYS A 99 59.80 22.78 -53.07
N ILE A 100 58.70 23.52 -52.93
CA ILE A 100 57.50 23.28 -53.72
C ILE A 100 57.79 23.46 -55.22
N ALA A 101 58.57 24.47 -55.60
CA ALA A 101 59.00 24.67 -56.98
C ALA A 101 59.90 23.53 -57.48
N ALA A 102 60.83 23.05 -56.65
CA ALA A 102 61.68 21.91 -56.96
C ALA A 102 60.87 20.61 -57.11
N MET A 103 59.83 20.41 -56.28
CA MET A 103 58.90 19.29 -56.40
C MET A 103 58.13 19.34 -57.72
N VAL A 104 57.66 20.52 -58.13
CA VAL A 104 56.97 20.70 -59.42
C VAL A 104 57.93 20.44 -60.59
N ALA A 105 59.16 20.94 -60.53
CA ALA A 105 60.18 20.71 -61.54
C ALA A 105 60.52 19.21 -61.71
N ASP A 106 60.65 18.49 -60.59
CA ASP A 106 60.89 17.04 -60.59
C ASP A 106 59.69 16.27 -61.17
N MET A 107 58.47 16.63 -60.78
CA MET A 107 57.25 15.98 -61.29
C MET A 107 56.92 16.29 -62.75
N THR A 108 57.52 17.31 -63.32
CA THR A 108 57.32 17.74 -64.73
C THR A 108 58.50 17.42 -65.63
N ALA A 109 59.58 16.85 -65.10
CA ALA A 109 60.75 16.47 -65.87
C ALA A 109 60.39 15.47 -67.00
N PRO A 110 60.95 15.60 -68.22
CA PRO A 110 60.54 14.81 -69.39
C PRO A 110 60.57 13.27 -69.21
N LYS A 111 61.37 12.77 -68.25
CA LYS A 111 61.54 11.33 -67.96
C LYS A 111 60.66 10.83 -66.79
N HIS A 112 60.00 11.73 -66.06
CA HIS A 112 59.29 11.42 -64.81
C HIS A 112 57.79 11.26 -65.06
N ARG A 113 57.39 10.09 -65.58
CA ARG A 113 55.97 9.77 -65.90
C ARG A 113 55.18 9.15 -64.75
N PHE A 114 55.88 8.57 -63.77
CA PHE A 114 55.28 7.84 -62.65
C PHE A 114 55.97 8.23 -61.34
N ILE A 115 55.30 8.04 -60.19
CA ILE A 115 55.86 8.33 -58.85
C ILE A 115 57.22 7.65 -58.63
N LYS A 116 57.41 6.43 -59.16
CA LYS A 116 58.67 5.67 -59.05
C LYS A 116 59.85 6.28 -59.82
N ASN A 117 59.59 7.25 -60.69
CA ASN A 117 60.59 7.94 -61.49
C ASN A 117 61.00 9.28 -60.87
N LEU A 118 60.36 9.72 -59.78
CA LEU A 118 60.71 10.97 -59.11
C LEU A 118 62.05 10.81 -58.38
N GLU A 119 62.87 11.84 -58.41
CA GLU A 119 64.20 11.85 -57.78
C GLU A 119 64.25 12.76 -56.55
N ASN A 120 63.33 13.71 -56.42
CA ASN A 120 63.25 14.60 -55.26
C ASN A 120 62.50 13.91 -54.10
N GLU A 121 63.17 13.77 -52.95
CA GLU A 121 62.60 13.09 -51.78
C GLU A 121 61.30 13.72 -51.27
N ASP A 122 61.21 15.06 -51.27
CA ASP A 122 60.01 15.79 -50.86
C ASP A 122 58.85 15.54 -51.85
N ALA A 123 59.15 15.47 -53.15
CA ALA A 123 58.19 15.14 -54.22
C ALA A 123 57.68 13.70 -54.09
N ILE A 124 58.58 12.74 -53.84
CA ILE A 124 58.24 11.34 -53.59
C ILE A 124 57.34 11.21 -52.36
N SER A 125 57.70 11.86 -51.25
CA SER A 125 56.94 11.87 -49.99
C SER A 125 55.52 12.45 -50.17
N PHE A 126 55.42 13.58 -50.87
CA PHE A 126 54.13 14.20 -51.18
C PHE A 126 53.28 13.33 -52.10
N ALA A 127 53.85 12.82 -53.20
CA ALA A 127 53.13 12.00 -54.17
C ALA A 127 52.62 10.69 -53.56
N ASN A 128 53.40 10.05 -52.68
CA ASN A 128 52.97 8.87 -51.94
C ASN A 128 51.83 9.17 -50.97
N SER A 129 51.92 10.28 -50.22
CA SER A 129 50.87 10.73 -49.32
C SER A 129 49.57 11.06 -50.08
N TRP A 130 49.69 11.71 -51.24
CA TRP A 130 48.58 12.03 -52.13
C TRP A 130 47.93 10.76 -52.71
N ALA A 131 48.73 9.81 -53.19
CA ALA A 131 48.23 8.55 -53.74
C ALA A 131 47.51 7.71 -52.68
N GLN A 132 47.97 7.71 -51.43
CA GLN A 132 47.28 7.06 -50.32
C GLN A 132 45.93 7.73 -50.02
N ARG A 133 45.90 9.06 -49.90
CA ARG A 133 44.69 9.81 -49.52
C ARG A 133 43.62 9.82 -50.61
N TYR A 134 43.99 10.02 -51.87
CA TYR A 134 43.05 10.20 -52.97
C TYR A 134 42.92 8.99 -53.90
N ARG A 135 43.70 7.91 -53.66
CA ARG A 135 43.77 6.71 -54.51
C ARG A 135 44.11 6.99 -55.98
N LYS A 136 44.71 8.15 -56.27
CA LYS A 136 45.11 8.61 -57.60
C LYS A 136 46.62 8.67 -57.70
N LYS A 137 47.20 7.92 -58.63
CA LYS A 137 48.67 7.82 -58.84
C LYS A 137 49.19 8.72 -59.97
N SER A 138 48.31 9.50 -60.61
CA SER A 138 48.70 10.41 -61.69
C SER A 138 49.40 11.65 -61.12
N LEU A 139 50.50 12.06 -61.76
CA LEU A 139 51.27 13.24 -61.38
C LEU A 139 50.56 14.55 -61.79
N ALA A 140 49.79 14.55 -62.88
CA ALA A 140 49.18 15.77 -63.40
C ALA A 140 48.26 16.52 -62.40
N PRO A 141 47.36 15.85 -61.64
CA PRO A 141 46.59 16.53 -60.59
C PRO A 141 47.43 17.04 -59.42
N MET A 142 48.52 16.34 -59.08
CA MET A 142 49.46 16.75 -58.04
C MET A 142 50.20 18.03 -58.45
N VAL A 143 50.74 18.04 -59.67
CA VAL A 143 51.41 19.19 -60.26
C VAL A 143 50.47 20.38 -60.34
N SER A 144 49.24 20.19 -60.84
CA SER A 144 48.24 21.27 -60.90
C SER A 144 47.94 21.86 -59.51
N TYR A 145 47.84 21.01 -58.48
CA TYR A 145 47.63 21.46 -57.11
C TYR A 145 48.82 22.24 -56.54
N LEU A 146 50.06 21.75 -56.75
CA LEU A 146 51.27 22.43 -56.30
C LEU A 146 51.51 23.75 -57.05
N GLN A 147 51.25 23.78 -58.36
CA GLN A 147 51.35 24.99 -59.17
C GLN A 147 50.37 26.06 -58.67
N LYS A 148 49.12 25.68 -58.39
CA LYS A 148 48.13 26.59 -57.80
C LYS A 148 48.61 27.18 -56.45
N ILE A 149 49.33 26.40 -55.66
CA ILE A 149 49.92 26.89 -54.38
C ILE A 149 51.08 27.85 -54.64
N LEU A 150 51.89 27.64 -55.68
CA LEU A 150 52.94 28.57 -56.08
C LEU A 150 52.37 29.89 -56.61
N ASP A 151 51.27 29.82 -57.36
CA ASP A 151 50.60 30.99 -57.92
C ASP A 151 49.94 31.84 -56.81
N GLU A 152 49.39 31.20 -55.79
CA GLU A 152 48.75 31.85 -54.62
C GLU A 152 49.72 32.04 -53.42
N TYR A 153 51.03 31.82 -53.61
CA TYR A 153 51.98 31.64 -52.51
C TYR A 153 52.04 32.85 -51.55
N ASP A 154 52.13 34.05 -52.11
CA ASP A 154 52.31 35.28 -51.33
C ASP A 154 51.07 35.59 -50.46
N ASP A 155 49.87 35.22 -50.92
CA ASP A 155 48.63 35.38 -50.16
C ASP A 155 48.49 34.30 -49.07
N ILE A 156 48.92 33.07 -49.35
CA ILE A 156 49.00 31.99 -48.37
C ILE A 156 50.01 32.34 -47.27
N GLU A 157 51.17 32.90 -47.63
CA GLU A 157 52.20 33.33 -46.67
C GLU A 157 51.70 34.45 -45.74
N LYS A 158 50.99 35.44 -46.27
CA LYS A 158 50.32 36.47 -45.45
C LYS A 158 49.29 35.87 -44.50
N SER A 159 48.49 34.90 -44.96
CA SER A 159 47.52 34.19 -44.12
C SER A 159 48.21 33.41 -43.00
N ILE A 160 49.32 32.72 -43.31
CA ILE A 160 50.14 32.02 -42.31
C ILE A 160 50.67 33.01 -41.27
N ALA A 161 51.24 34.14 -41.71
CA ALA A 161 51.77 35.17 -40.82
C ALA A 161 50.68 35.74 -39.89
N ALA A 162 49.47 35.97 -40.41
CA ALA A 162 48.33 36.44 -39.62
C ALA A 162 47.87 35.42 -38.56
N LYS A 163 47.91 34.11 -38.88
CA LYS A 163 47.53 33.03 -37.96
C LYS A 163 48.65 32.63 -36.98
N GLN A 164 49.90 33.00 -37.27
CA GLN A 164 51.07 32.57 -36.51
C GLN A 164 51.05 32.93 -35.02
N PRO A 165 50.66 34.15 -34.59
CA PRO A 165 50.61 34.51 -33.17
C PRO A 165 49.63 33.64 -32.38
N TYR A 166 48.46 33.35 -32.95
CA TYR A 166 47.43 32.51 -32.32
C TYR A 166 47.89 31.06 -32.19
N ASN A 167 48.52 30.52 -33.22
CA ASN A 167 49.08 29.17 -33.19
C ASN A 167 50.24 29.06 -32.19
N LYS A 168 51.14 30.05 -32.12
CA LYS A 168 52.22 30.09 -31.11
C LYS A 168 51.67 30.13 -29.69
N LYS A 169 50.65 30.97 -29.43
CA LYS A 169 49.97 31.03 -28.14
C LYS A 169 49.32 29.68 -27.78
N TYR A 170 48.60 29.07 -28.73
CA TYR A 170 48.00 27.75 -28.55
C TYR A 170 49.05 26.67 -28.27
N GLU A 171 50.16 26.63 -29.01
CA GLU A 171 51.26 25.69 -28.79
C GLU A 171 51.86 25.87 -27.38
N GLN A 172 52.03 27.11 -26.90
CA GLN A 172 52.50 27.39 -25.54
C GLN A 172 51.50 26.91 -24.47
N GLU A 173 50.22 27.24 -24.62
CA GLU A 173 49.15 26.81 -23.71
C GLU A 173 49.03 25.28 -23.69
N TYR A 174 49.11 24.64 -24.85
CA TYR A 174 49.10 23.19 -24.98
C TYR A 174 50.32 22.53 -24.32
N ASN A 175 51.52 23.13 -24.47
CA ASN A 175 52.71 22.64 -23.81
C ASN A 175 52.62 22.75 -22.28
N ILE A 176 52.08 23.87 -21.76
CA ILE A 176 51.82 24.04 -20.32
C ILE A 176 50.80 23.01 -19.84
N PHE A 177 49.69 22.85 -20.56
CA PHE A 177 48.64 21.87 -20.26
C PHE A 177 49.19 20.43 -20.23
N SER A 178 49.97 20.05 -21.25
CA SER A 178 50.59 18.73 -21.32
C SER A 178 51.59 18.51 -20.19
N LYS A 179 52.36 19.54 -19.82
CA LYS A 179 53.31 19.46 -18.70
C LYS A 179 52.59 19.27 -17.37
N GLN A 180 51.51 20.02 -17.12
CA GLN A 180 50.67 19.87 -15.92
C GLN A 180 50.06 18.47 -15.82
N ILE A 181 49.57 17.91 -16.93
CA ILE A 181 49.08 16.52 -16.94
C ILE A 181 50.18 15.53 -16.55
N MET A 182 51.37 15.65 -17.15
CA MET A 182 52.47 14.74 -16.85
C MET A 182 52.90 14.85 -15.40
N GLU A 183 53.06 16.07 -14.87
CA GLU A 183 53.45 16.31 -13.47
C GLU A 183 52.40 15.77 -12.48
N THR A 184 51.10 15.98 -12.76
CA THR A 184 50.03 15.42 -11.91
C THR A 184 50.02 13.90 -12.02
N ALA A 185 50.17 13.32 -13.21
CA ALA A 185 50.20 11.87 -13.40
C ALA A 185 51.39 11.21 -12.70
N GLU A 186 52.58 11.82 -12.75
CA GLU A 186 53.79 11.33 -12.09
C GLU A 186 53.66 11.30 -10.56
N LYS A 187 52.97 12.30 -9.99
CA LYS A 187 52.69 12.38 -8.54
C LYS A 187 51.47 11.56 -8.10
N SER A 188 50.71 11.03 -9.05
CA SER A 188 49.48 10.27 -8.80
C SER A 188 49.72 8.78 -8.95
N CYS A 189 48.88 7.97 -8.31
CA CYS A 189 48.91 6.53 -8.49
C CYS A 189 47.89 6.14 -9.56
N GLN A 190 48.35 5.57 -10.67
CA GLN A 190 47.44 5.02 -11.69
C GLN A 190 46.76 3.76 -11.16
N LEU A 191 45.44 3.71 -11.32
CA LEU A 191 44.60 2.62 -10.86
C LEU A 191 44.28 1.66 -12.02
N SER A 192 44.14 0.39 -11.68
CA SER A 192 43.66 -0.65 -12.59
C SER A 192 42.54 -1.42 -11.89
N PHE A 193 41.30 -1.04 -12.19
CA PHE A 193 40.12 -1.72 -11.67
C PHE A 193 39.96 -3.08 -12.32
N ARG A 194 39.66 -4.08 -11.50
CA ARG A 194 39.38 -5.45 -11.93
C ARG A 194 38.10 -5.93 -11.26
N TYR A 195 37.42 -6.86 -11.92
CA TYR A 195 36.23 -7.50 -11.36
C TYR A 195 36.58 -8.24 -10.06
N ASP A 196 35.87 -7.91 -8.98
CA ASP A 196 36.09 -8.47 -7.65
C ASP A 196 35.18 -9.70 -7.43
N LYS A 197 35.63 -10.84 -7.97
CA LYS A 197 34.84 -12.07 -7.97
C LYS A 197 34.54 -12.58 -6.55
N GLU A 198 35.51 -12.55 -5.66
CA GLU A 198 35.36 -13.04 -4.27
C GLU A 198 34.28 -12.25 -3.53
N ARG A 199 34.26 -10.92 -3.71
CA ARG A 199 33.25 -10.06 -3.10
C ARG A 199 31.87 -10.26 -3.70
N ASP A 200 31.77 -10.38 -5.03
CA ASP A 200 30.50 -10.64 -5.70
C ASP A 200 29.87 -11.95 -5.19
N GLU A 201 30.68 -13.01 -5.05
CA GLU A 201 30.24 -14.30 -4.50
C GLU A 201 29.79 -14.18 -3.04
N ALA A 202 30.55 -13.46 -2.20
CA ALA A 202 30.18 -13.22 -0.80
C ALA A 202 28.85 -12.44 -0.66
N GLU A 203 28.65 -11.38 -1.44
CA GLU A 203 27.41 -10.60 -1.43
C GLU A 203 26.20 -11.42 -1.93
N ARG A 204 26.38 -12.26 -2.95
CA ARG A 204 25.32 -13.17 -3.42
C ARG A 204 24.93 -14.18 -2.36
N GLU A 205 25.91 -14.76 -1.67
CA GLU A 205 25.67 -15.71 -0.59
C GLU A 205 24.94 -15.05 0.60
N GLN A 206 25.30 -13.81 0.94
CA GLN A 206 24.59 -13.05 1.97
C GLN A 206 23.12 -12.80 1.59
N ARG A 207 22.85 -12.32 0.36
CA ARG A 207 21.48 -12.10 -0.13
C ARG A 207 20.65 -13.40 -0.10
N ARG A 208 21.25 -14.52 -0.50
CA ARG A 208 20.59 -15.84 -0.44
C ARG A 208 20.18 -16.18 0.98
N LYS A 209 21.08 -16.03 1.96
CA LYS A 209 20.78 -16.30 3.37
C LYS A 209 19.70 -15.38 3.94
N GLU A 210 19.73 -14.10 3.57
CA GLU A 210 18.70 -13.12 3.98
C GLU A 210 17.33 -13.51 3.41
N GLN A 211 17.28 -13.94 2.14
CA GLN A 211 16.06 -14.43 1.50
C GLN A 211 15.55 -15.71 2.19
N GLU A 212 16.41 -16.71 2.41
CA GLU A 212 16.03 -17.94 3.13
C GLU A 212 15.50 -17.64 4.53
N GLN A 213 16.11 -16.72 5.27
CA GLN A 213 15.62 -16.27 6.59
C GLN A 213 14.28 -15.53 6.49
N TYR A 214 14.06 -14.73 5.45
CA TYR A 214 12.80 -14.06 5.22
C TYR A 214 11.70 -15.08 4.91
N GLU A 215 11.97 -16.02 3.99
CA GLU A 215 11.03 -17.07 3.61
C GLU A 215 10.66 -17.95 4.81
N GLU A 216 11.63 -18.38 5.63
CA GLU A 216 11.35 -19.16 6.84
C GLU A 216 10.55 -18.37 7.88
N LYS A 217 10.82 -17.07 8.07
CA LYS A 217 10.04 -16.20 8.96
C LYS A 217 8.60 -15.98 8.47
N HIS A 218 8.38 -16.02 7.17
CA HIS A 218 7.08 -15.81 6.53
C HIS A 218 6.47 -17.13 6.04
N ARG A 219 6.98 -18.26 6.54
CA ARG A 219 6.42 -19.57 6.26
C ARG A 219 5.14 -19.74 7.07
N TYR A 220 4.03 -19.36 6.47
CA TYR A 220 2.71 -19.67 7.02
C TYR A 220 2.42 -21.16 6.79
N ASP A 221 1.87 -21.85 7.80
CA ASP A 221 1.27 -23.16 7.58
C ASP A 221 0.09 -22.97 6.61
N ASP A 222 0.00 -23.82 5.59
CA ASP A 222 -1.15 -23.87 4.69
C ASP A 222 -2.40 -24.27 5.49
N PHE A 223 -3.11 -23.27 6.01
CA PHE A 223 -4.32 -23.43 6.79
C PHE A 223 -5.54 -23.33 5.88
N GLU A 224 -6.14 -24.47 5.54
CA GLU A 224 -7.42 -24.51 4.83
C GLU A 224 -8.59 -24.49 5.82
N ALA A 225 -9.47 -23.49 5.68
CA ALA A 225 -10.72 -23.39 6.44
C ALA A 225 -11.92 -23.11 5.53
N ILE A 226 -13.10 -23.53 5.98
CA ILE A 226 -14.37 -23.18 5.34
C ILE A 226 -14.84 -21.86 5.94
N VAL A 227 -15.05 -20.85 5.10
CA VAL A 227 -15.50 -19.52 5.53
C VAL A 227 -16.97 -19.34 5.21
N HIS A 228 -17.79 -18.93 6.19
CA HIS A 228 -19.19 -18.56 5.97
C HIS A 228 -19.59 -17.31 6.76
N TYR A 229 -20.62 -16.63 6.28
CA TYR A 229 -21.26 -15.53 7.01
C TYR A 229 -22.38 -16.06 7.91
N ASP A 230 -22.51 -15.51 9.11
CA ASP A 230 -23.64 -15.80 10.00
C ASP A 230 -24.98 -15.41 9.33
N PRO A 231 -26.07 -16.17 9.53
CA PRO A 231 -27.38 -15.84 8.93
C PRO A 231 -27.88 -14.43 9.23
N SER A 232 -27.53 -13.88 10.40
CA SER A 232 -27.91 -12.52 10.82
C SER A 232 -27.04 -11.42 10.20
N TYR A 233 -25.96 -11.77 9.49
CA TYR A 233 -24.95 -10.82 9.02
C TYR A 233 -25.51 -9.69 8.14
N LYS A 234 -26.53 -9.99 7.32
CA LYS A 234 -27.19 -8.99 6.47
C LYS A 234 -28.01 -7.97 7.25
N ARG A 235 -28.47 -8.31 8.47
CA ARG A 235 -29.25 -7.41 9.31
C ARG A 235 -28.32 -6.37 9.97
N ASP A 236 -28.82 -5.15 10.09
CA ASP A 236 -28.26 -4.14 10.98
C ASP A 236 -29.13 -4.08 12.22
N PHE A 237 -28.49 -4.22 13.39
CA PHE A 237 -29.15 -4.16 14.69
C PHE A 237 -28.94 -2.81 15.38
N SER A 238 -28.18 -1.89 14.78
CA SER A 238 -27.93 -0.56 15.36
C SER A 238 -29.25 0.19 15.60
N ASN A 239 -29.34 0.89 16.73
CA ASN A 239 -30.53 1.59 17.21
C ASN A 239 -31.76 0.70 17.46
N GLN A 240 -31.59 -0.62 17.54
CA GLN A 240 -32.63 -1.55 17.98
C GLN A 240 -32.38 -1.98 19.43
N TYR A 241 -33.31 -2.77 19.94
CA TYR A 241 -33.21 -3.37 21.26
C TYR A 241 -33.14 -4.89 21.11
N TRP A 242 -32.33 -5.52 21.96
CA TRP A 242 -32.31 -6.96 22.15
C TRP A 242 -32.45 -7.23 23.64
N ASP A 243 -33.55 -7.90 24.04
CA ASP A 243 -33.93 -8.00 25.45
C ASP A 243 -34.02 -6.59 26.09
N SER A 244 -33.11 -6.29 27.01
CA SER A 244 -32.99 -5.05 27.75
C SER A 244 -31.83 -4.20 27.26
N TYR A 245 -31.04 -4.71 26.31
CA TYR A 245 -29.92 -4.00 25.71
C TYR A 245 -30.40 -3.08 24.61
N PHE A 246 -30.01 -1.81 24.71
CA PHE A 246 -29.99 -0.91 23.57
C PHE A 246 -28.70 -1.13 22.79
N ILE A 247 -28.83 -1.36 21.49
CA ILE A 247 -27.71 -1.64 20.58
C ILE A 247 -27.27 -0.31 19.98
N LYS A 248 -26.14 0.23 20.45
CA LYS A 248 -25.67 1.57 20.08
C LYS A 248 -25.21 1.58 18.62
N GLU A 249 -24.22 0.76 18.30
CA GLU A 249 -23.58 0.74 16.97
C GLU A 249 -22.82 -0.57 16.73
N CYS A 250 -22.53 -0.85 15.46
CA CYS A 250 -21.65 -1.93 15.04
C CYS A 250 -20.18 -1.50 15.21
N ILE A 251 -19.44 -2.18 16.09
CA ILE A 251 -18.03 -1.88 16.39
C ILE A 251 -17.05 -2.74 15.60
N ASP A 252 -17.47 -3.90 15.12
CA ASP A 252 -16.68 -4.77 14.25
C ASP A 252 -17.60 -5.42 13.21
N PRO A 253 -17.59 -4.95 11.95
CA PRO A 253 -18.48 -5.46 10.92
C PRO A 253 -18.07 -6.84 10.39
N GLN A 254 -16.86 -7.33 10.70
CA GLN A 254 -16.30 -8.57 10.15
C GLN A 254 -15.60 -9.39 11.24
N HIS A 255 -16.28 -9.58 12.37
CA HIS A 255 -15.74 -10.36 13.48
C HIS A 255 -15.58 -11.82 13.08
N LEU A 256 -14.35 -12.33 13.16
CA LEU A 256 -14.00 -13.71 12.80
C LEU A 256 -14.00 -14.61 14.03
N SER A 257 -14.85 -15.63 14.01
CA SER A 257 -14.85 -16.72 15.00
C SER A 257 -14.36 -18.00 14.37
N LEU A 258 -13.31 -18.60 14.95
CA LEU A 258 -12.73 -19.85 14.47
C LEU A 258 -13.23 -21.02 15.33
N ASP A 259 -13.96 -21.94 14.70
CA ASP A 259 -14.28 -23.23 15.27
C ASP A 259 -13.30 -24.30 14.77
N LYS A 260 -12.61 -24.92 15.72
CA LYS A 260 -11.72 -26.07 15.50
C LYS A 260 -12.41 -27.32 16.03
N SER A 261 -13.50 -27.73 15.39
CA SER A 261 -14.09 -29.04 15.68
C SER A 261 -13.01 -30.11 15.50
N GLY A 262 -12.83 -31.01 16.47
CA GLY A 262 -11.73 -31.99 16.49
C GLY A 262 -11.68 -32.95 15.29
N TYR A 263 -12.74 -32.96 14.47
CA TYR A 263 -12.82 -33.63 13.17
C TYR A 263 -13.35 -32.65 12.11
N GLY A 264 -12.77 -32.65 10.91
CA GLY A 264 -13.19 -31.82 9.77
C GLY A 264 -12.27 -30.64 9.44
N LYS A 265 -12.58 -29.90 8.38
CA LYS A 265 -11.91 -28.62 8.08
C LYS A 265 -12.37 -27.57 9.10
N PRO A 266 -11.45 -26.78 9.67
CA PRO A 266 -11.81 -25.65 10.54
C PRO A 266 -12.81 -24.73 9.86
N ILE A 267 -13.72 -24.17 10.66
CA ILE A 267 -14.78 -23.28 10.17
C ILE A 267 -14.56 -21.87 10.70
N ILE A 268 -14.55 -20.90 9.80
CA ILE A 268 -14.53 -19.48 10.14
C ILE A 268 -15.93 -18.90 9.90
N THR A 269 -16.56 -18.44 10.97
CA THR A 269 -17.82 -17.70 10.91
C THR A 269 -17.54 -16.20 10.99
N ILE A 270 -18.07 -15.46 10.01
CA ILE A 270 -18.02 -13.99 9.98
C ILE A 270 -19.34 -13.44 10.52
N ALA A 271 -19.29 -12.72 11.63
CA ALA A 271 -20.45 -12.07 12.27
C ALA A 271 -20.18 -10.58 12.49
N LYS A 272 -21.22 -9.81 12.81
CA LYS A 272 -21.06 -8.42 13.27
C LYS A 272 -21.02 -8.37 14.78
N LYS A 273 -20.19 -7.51 15.36
CA LYS A 273 -20.10 -7.26 16.80
C LYS A 273 -20.64 -5.86 17.10
N TYR A 274 -21.52 -5.76 18.11
CA TYR A 274 -22.19 -4.52 18.46
C TYR A 274 -21.89 -4.11 19.90
N ALA A 275 -21.73 -2.81 20.13
CA ALA A 275 -21.67 -2.23 21.47
C ALA A 275 -23.09 -2.05 22.01
N CYS A 276 -23.39 -2.69 23.14
CA CYS A 276 -24.72 -2.72 23.72
C CYS A 276 -24.72 -2.18 25.15
N VAL A 277 -25.82 -1.57 25.59
CA VAL A 277 -25.99 -1.10 26.98
C VAL A 277 -27.35 -1.51 27.53
N CYS A 278 -27.35 -2.23 28.65
CA CYS A 278 -28.57 -2.63 29.33
C CYS A 278 -29.27 -1.39 29.91
N GLN A 279 -30.52 -1.15 29.52
CA GLN A 279 -31.33 -0.02 29.97
C GLN A 279 -31.79 -0.13 31.43
N ILE A 280 -31.62 -1.30 32.05
CA ILE A 280 -32.07 -1.57 33.42
C ILE A 280 -30.92 -1.39 34.42
N CYS A 281 -29.78 -2.03 34.17
CA CYS A 281 -28.62 -1.99 35.08
C CYS A 281 -27.47 -1.09 34.59
N GLY A 282 -27.53 -0.57 33.37
CA GLY A 282 -26.47 0.26 32.78
C GLY A 282 -25.22 -0.51 32.33
N LYS A 283 -25.22 -1.84 32.41
CA LYS A 283 -24.08 -2.66 31.99
C LYS A 283 -23.83 -2.52 30.49
N GLU A 284 -22.62 -2.13 30.14
CA GLU A 284 -22.14 -2.14 28.76
C GLU A 284 -21.52 -3.51 28.42
N GLU A 285 -21.84 -4.02 27.24
CA GLU A 285 -21.38 -5.33 26.80
C GLU A 285 -21.34 -5.40 25.28
N ASP A 286 -20.31 -6.06 24.74
CA ASP A 286 -20.25 -6.34 23.32
C ASP A 286 -20.97 -7.64 23.00
N ILE A 287 -21.87 -7.60 22.03
CA ILE A 287 -22.69 -8.76 21.64
C ILE A 287 -22.52 -9.04 20.16
N LEU A 288 -22.26 -10.29 19.81
CA LEU A 288 -22.23 -10.76 18.42
C LEU A 288 -23.66 -10.91 17.88
N SER A 289 -23.85 -10.57 16.61
CA SER A 289 -25.12 -10.74 15.91
C SER A 289 -25.61 -12.20 15.94
N SER A 290 -24.68 -13.15 15.89
CA SER A 290 -24.94 -14.60 15.99
C SER A 290 -25.53 -15.04 17.34
N ASN A 291 -25.40 -14.21 18.38
CA ASN A 291 -25.94 -14.44 19.72
C ASN A 291 -27.27 -13.71 19.97
N MET A 292 -27.74 -12.88 19.03
CA MET A 292 -29.03 -12.20 19.10
C MET A 292 -30.13 -13.08 18.52
N LYS A 293 -30.33 -14.24 19.16
CA LYS A 293 -31.33 -15.24 18.76
C LYS A 293 -31.98 -15.91 19.96
N VAL A 294 -33.22 -16.33 19.77
CA VAL A 294 -33.94 -17.20 20.68
C VAL A 294 -33.64 -18.65 20.31
N LEU A 295 -33.46 -19.49 21.33
CA LEU A 295 -33.15 -20.90 21.24
C LEU A 295 -34.23 -21.69 21.98
N TYR A 296 -34.36 -22.98 21.66
CA TYR A 296 -35.26 -23.91 22.31
C TYR A 296 -34.49 -25.13 22.81
N ASP A 297 -34.85 -25.60 24.00
CA ASP A 297 -34.36 -26.84 24.61
C ASP A 297 -35.50 -27.52 25.37
N GLU A 298 -35.51 -28.85 25.45
CA GLU A 298 -36.61 -29.61 26.07
C GLU A 298 -36.75 -29.34 27.57
N ASP A 299 -35.64 -29.09 28.28
CA ASP A 299 -35.64 -28.86 29.72
C ASP A 299 -36.00 -27.41 30.08
N ARG A 300 -35.54 -26.45 29.28
CA ARG A 300 -35.67 -25.00 29.57
C ARG A 300 -36.80 -24.31 28.81
N GLY A 301 -37.33 -24.94 27.76
CA GLY A 301 -38.21 -24.28 26.80
C GLY A 301 -37.45 -23.24 25.97
N TYR A 302 -38.08 -22.09 25.72
CA TYR A 302 -37.48 -21.01 24.94
C TYR A 302 -36.61 -20.12 25.82
N TYR A 303 -35.42 -19.78 25.34
CA TYR A 303 -34.46 -18.93 26.06
C TYR A 303 -33.60 -18.12 25.08
N LEU A 304 -32.96 -17.06 25.55
CA LEU A 304 -32.07 -16.26 24.72
C LEU A 304 -30.65 -16.80 24.75
N ALA A 305 -29.99 -16.83 23.58
CA ALA A 305 -28.56 -17.12 23.51
C ALA A 305 -27.72 -16.09 24.30
N LYS A 306 -28.18 -14.83 24.33
CA LYS A 306 -27.59 -13.76 25.15
C LYS A 306 -28.68 -12.91 25.79
N CYS A 307 -28.58 -12.73 27.10
CA CYS A 307 -29.43 -11.83 27.88
C CYS A 307 -28.63 -11.15 29.00
N CYS A 308 -29.19 -10.09 29.58
CA CYS A 308 -28.56 -9.43 30.71
C CYS A 308 -28.81 -10.22 32.00
N SER A 309 -27.77 -10.51 32.78
CA SER A 309 -27.88 -11.24 34.05
C SER A 309 -28.55 -10.44 35.18
N CYS A 310 -29.07 -9.24 34.92
CA CYS A 310 -29.71 -8.39 35.93
C CYS A 310 -31.21 -8.70 36.14
N HIS A 311 -31.79 -9.52 35.27
CA HIS A 311 -33.17 -10.00 35.36
C HIS A 311 -33.25 -11.40 34.78
N GLU A 312 -34.37 -12.06 35.05
CA GLU A 312 -34.69 -13.38 34.50
C GLU A 312 -35.64 -13.23 33.31
N ILE A 313 -35.60 -14.19 32.40
CA ILE A 313 -36.47 -14.22 31.23
C ILE A 313 -37.23 -15.53 31.26
N SER A 314 -38.56 -15.45 31.31
CA SER A 314 -39.42 -16.62 31.21
C SER A 314 -39.48 -17.14 29.78
N SER A 315 -39.75 -18.44 29.63
CA SER A 315 -40.01 -19.06 28.33
C SER A 315 -41.16 -18.39 27.57
N PHE A 316 -42.16 -17.84 28.27
CA PHE A 316 -43.26 -17.12 27.63
C PHE A 316 -42.79 -15.80 27.00
N GLU A 317 -41.93 -15.05 27.69
CA GLU A 317 -41.36 -13.83 27.17
C GLU A 317 -40.39 -14.12 26.02
N ALA A 318 -39.53 -15.12 26.14
CA ALA A 318 -38.62 -15.53 25.07
C ALA A 318 -39.35 -15.95 23.79
N LYS A 319 -40.47 -16.69 23.91
CA LYS A 319 -41.35 -17.01 22.77
C LYS A 319 -41.94 -15.75 22.12
N THR A 320 -42.38 -14.80 22.94
CA THR A 320 -42.98 -13.56 22.47
C THR A 320 -41.95 -12.70 21.74
N MET A 321 -40.72 -12.64 22.25
CA MET A 321 -39.58 -12.01 21.59
C MET A 321 -39.33 -12.59 20.20
N ASP A 322 -39.20 -13.92 20.10
CA ASP A 322 -38.98 -14.62 18.83
C ASP A 322 -40.04 -14.26 17.79
N LEU A 323 -41.32 -14.25 18.20
CA LEU A 323 -42.43 -13.86 17.33
C LEU A 323 -42.35 -12.38 16.91
N LEU A 324 -42.09 -11.46 17.83
CA LEU A 324 -41.96 -10.03 17.50
C LEU A 324 -40.77 -9.77 16.56
N ASP A 325 -39.65 -10.46 16.77
CA ASP A 325 -38.45 -10.37 15.93
C ASP A 325 -38.68 -10.91 14.52
N GLN A 326 -39.37 -12.05 14.38
CA GLN A 326 -39.79 -12.62 13.09
C GLN A 326 -40.73 -11.68 12.33
N LEU A 327 -41.60 -10.98 13.06
CA LEU A 327 -42.53 -9.99 12.51
C LEU A 327 -41.85 -8.64 12.21
N GLY A 328 -40.58 -8.46 12.58
CA GLY A 328 -39.82 -7.22 12.39
C GLY A 328 -40.29 -6.07 13.28
N ILE A 329 -40.92 -6.38 14.41
CA ILE A 329 -41.42 -5.38 15.37
C ILE A 329 -40.30 -5.01 16.33
N THR A 330 -40.03 -3.71 16.47
CA THR A 330 -39.13 -3.21 17.52
C THR A 330 -39.88 -3.06 18.83
N TYR A 331 -39.30 -3.57 19.91
CA TYR A 331 -39.87 -3.55 21.25
C TYR A 331 -38.78 -3.33 22.30
N ILE A 332 -39.17 -2.93 23.50
CA ILE A 332 -38.30 -2.89 24.68
C ILE A 332 -38.90 -3.78 25.75
N ARG A 333 -38.08 -4.68 26.31
CA ARG A 333 -38.48 -5.51 27.45
C ARG A 333 -38.34 -4.78 28.77
N GLU A 334 -39.16 -5.15 29.75
CA GLU A 334 -38.97 -4.77 31.17
C GLU A 334 -38.91 -3.24 31.38
N LYS A 335 -39.62 -2.48 30.55
CA LYS A 335 -39.58 -1.02 30.57
C LYS A 335 -40.39 -0.49 31.75
N SER A 336 -39.76 0.34 32.59
CA SER A 336 -40.46 1.18 33.57
C SER A 336 -40.57 2.62 33.06
N PHE A 337 -41.61 3.30 33.55
CA PHE A 337 -41.86 4.71 33.28
C PHE A 337 -41.74 5.55 34.55
N ASP A 338 -41.33 6.81 34.38
CA ASP A 338 -41.20 7.75 35.48
C ASP A 338 -42.57 8.00 36.15
N GLY A 339 -42.61 7.94 37.48
CA GLY A 339 -43.83 8.11 38.26
C GLY A 339 -44.68 6.84 38.42
N LEU A 340 -44.42 5.78 37.64
CA LEU A 340 -45.12 4.50 37.80
C LEU A 340 -44.38 3.60 38.80
N VAL A 341 -44.73 3.71 40.08
CA VAL A 341 -44.06 2.98 41.18
C VAL A 341 -45.01 2.06 41.97
N GLY A 342 -44.46 0.95 42.43
CA GLY A 342 -45.09 0.02 43.37
C GLY A 342 -45.02 0.54 44.82
N ASP A 343 -45.56 -0.24 45.75
CA ASP A 343 -45.63 0.15 47.17
C ASP A 343 -44.25 0.22 47.85
N SER A 344 -43.23 -0.42 47.26
CA SER A 344 -41.83 -0.35 47.71
C SER A 344 -41.04 0.81 47.11
N GLY A 345 -41.69 1.69 46.33
CA GLY A 345 -41.03 2.77 45.59
C GLY A 345 -40.24 2.30 44.36
N LYS A 346 -40.20 0.98 44.08
CA LYS A 346 -39.62 0.44 42.85
C LYS A 346 -40.55 0.70 41.66
N GLY A 347 -39.99 1.07 40.51
CA GLY A 347 -40.75 1.25 39.27
C GLY A 347 -41.46 -0.04 38.86
N LEU A 348 -42.74 0.04 38.50
CA LEU A 348 -43.44 -1.07 37.86
C LEU A 348 -43.02 -1.13 36.40
N ARG A 349 -42.81 -2.34 35.90
CA ARG A 349 -42.29 -2.61 34.56
C ARG A 349 -43.32 -3.31 33.72
N PHE A 350 -43.32 -2.99 32.44
CA PHE A 350 -44.08 -3.71 31.43
C PHE A 350 -43.21 -4.78 30.77
N ASP A 351 -43.79 -5.94 30.47
CA ASP A 351 -43.06 -7.03 29.84
C ASP A 351 -42.56 -6.61 28.47
N PHE A 352 -43.41 -5.95 27.67
CA PHE A 352 -43.05 -5.38 26.38
C PHE A 352 -43.66 -3.99 26.20
N VAL A 353 -42.89 -3.09 25.62
CA VAL A 353 -43.38 -1.79 25.14
C VAL A 353 -42.91 -1.59 23.71
N LEU A 354 -43.84 -1.24 22.83
CA LEU A 354 -43.65 -1.11 21.40
C LEU A 354 -43.83 0.35 20.97
N SER A 355 -43.20 0.71 19.86
CA SER A 355 -43.29 2.04 19.25
C SER A 355 -43.41 1.94 17.73
N LYS A 356 -44.36 2.65 17.12
CA LYS A 356 -44.45 2.79 15.64
C LYS A 356 -43.63 3.94 15.08
N SER A 357 -43.27 4.90 15.93
CA SER A 357 -42.63 6.15 15.51
C SER A 357 -41.59 6.60 16.52
N ALA A 358 -40.69 7.47 16.07
CA ALA A 358 -39.72 8.14 16.92
C ALA A 358 -40.00 9.65 16.92
N ASP A 359 -39.57 10.33 17.99
CA ASP A 359 -39.61 11.78 18.08
C ASP A 359 -38.55 12.44 17.18
N LYS A 360 -38.46 13.77 17.24
CA LYS A 360 -37.53 14.56 16.41
C LYS A 360 -36.05 14.25 16.69
N ASP A 361 -35.76 13.71 17.87
CA ASP A 361 -34.42 13.33 18.31
C ASP A 361 -34.15 11.83 18.08
N GLY A 362 -35.06 11.13 17.40
CA GLY A 362 -34.95 9.71 17.10
C GLY A 362 -35.28 8.79 18.28
N LYS A 363 -35.85 9.30 19.38
CA LYS A 363 -36.27 8.45 20.51
C LYS A 363 -37.64 7.81 20.26
N PRO A 364 -37.83 6.53 20.59
CA PRO A 364 -39.10 5.84 20.36
C PRO A 364 -40.24 6.49 21.16
N ILE A 365 -41.35 6.76 20.48
CA ILE A 365 -42.62 7.17 21.10
C ILE A 365 -43.42 5.90 21.34
N PHE A 366 -43.49 5.49 22.60
CA PHE A 366 -44.21 4.29 23.01
C PHE A 366 -45.72 4.50 22.94
N ASP A 367 -46.41 3.60 22.24
CA ASP A 367 -47.86 3.71 22.01
C ASP A 367 -48.62 2.43 22.37
N LEU A 368 -47.92 1.32 22.62
CA LEU A 368 -48.50 0.04 23.00
C LEU A 368 -47.61 -0.66 24.04
N ALA A 369 -48.22 -1.09 25.14
CA ALA A 369 -47.63 -1.97 26.14
C ALA A 369 -48.34 -3.33 26.09
N ILE A 370 -47.57 -4.41 26.15
CA ILE A 370 -48.08 -5.79 26.19
C ILE A 370 -47.62 -6.43 27.50
N GLU A 371 -48.58 -6.99 28.24
CA GLU A 371 -48.37 -7.72 29.49
C GLU A 371 -48.72 -9.20 29.30
N LEU A 372 -47.78 -10.07 29.63
CA LEU A 372 -47.88 -11.51 29.59
C LEU A 372 -48.31 -12.03 30.97
N GLN A 373 -49.62 -12.20 31.14
CA GLN A 373 -50.20 -12.50 32.44
C GLN A 373 -50.13 -14.00 32.79
N GLY A 374 -49.27 -14.33 33.75
CA GLY A 374 -49.26 -15.65 34.40
C GLY A 374 -50.45 -15.90 35.34
N PRO A 375 -50.64 -17.14 35.81
CA PRO A 375 -51.69 -17.51 36.78
C PRO A 375 -51.89 -16.59 37.98
N HIS A 376 -50.81 -15.98 38.50
CA HIS A 376 -50.83 -15.09 39.65
C HIS A 376 -51.61 -13.78 39.43
N HIS A 377 -51.88 -13.38 38.18
CA HIS A 377 -52.74 -12.22 37.89
C HIS A 377 -54.24 -12.51 38.06
N TYR A 378 -54.66 -13.78 38.07
CA TYR A 378 -56.08 -14.15 38.09
C TYR A 378 -56.44 -15.27 39.08
N LYS A 379 -55.47 -15.86 39.77
CA LYS A 379 -55.66 -16.87 40.81
C LYS A 379 -54.77 -16.58 42.01
N LYS A 380 -55.26 -16.83 43.21
CA LYS A 380 -54.44 -16.85 44.42
C LYS A 380 -53.52 -18.08 44.43
N GLY A 381 -52.29 -17.90 44.89
CA GLY A 381 -51.29 -18.96 44.91
C GLY A 381 -49.86 -18.44 44.89
N TYR A 382 -48.93 -19.33 44.59
CA TYR A 382 -47.51 -19.05 44.46
C TYR A 382 -46.87 -20.03 43.45
N TYR A 383 -45.68 -19.70 42.97
CA TYR A 383 -44.86 -20.66 42.23
C TYR A 383 -43.96 -21.42 43.21
N ASP A 384 -43.95 -22.74 43.10
CA ASP A 384 -43.03 -23.60 43.86
C ASP A 384 -41.59 -23.52 43.33
N GLU A 385 -40.68 -24.28 43.96
CA GLU A 385 -39.26 -24.33 43.58
C GLU A 385 -39.01 -24.89 42.17
N PHE A 386 -40.01 -25.53 41.57
CA PHE A 386 -39.98 -26.08 40.21
C PHE A 386 -40.67 -25.15 39.20
N GLY A 387 -41.10 -23.96 39.61
CA GLY A 387 -41.79 -23.00 38.75
C GLY A 387 -43.23 -23.38 38.41
N THR A 388 -43.83 -24.33 39.13
CA THR A 388 -45.23 -24.72 38.95
C THR A 388 -46.14 -23.86 39.81
N TYR A 389 -47.23 -23.35 39.22
CA TYR A 389 -48.18 -22.51 39.96
C TYR A 389 -49.10 -23.36 40.85
N VAL A 390 -48.92 -23.23 42.15
CA VAL A 390 -49.76 -23.87 43.17
C VAL A 390 -50.84 -22.90 43.61
N ALA A 391 -52.10 -23.23 43.28
CA ALA A 391 -53.24 -22.47 43.75
C ALA A 391 -53.48 -22.76 45.24
N GLU A 392 -53.45 -21.73 46.07
CA GLU A 392 -53.67 -21.83 47.51
C GLU A 392 -54.48 -20.62 47.99
N ASP A 393 -55.41 -20.85 48.93
CA ASP A 393 -56.26 -19.81 49.48
C ASP A 393 -55.94 -19.57 50.97
N ASN A 394 -54.75 -19.01 51.21
CA ASN A 394 -54.33 -18.53 52.52
C ASN A 394 -54.20 -16.99 52.54
N SER A 395 -53.98 -16.41 53.72
CA SER A 395 -53.86 -14.95 53.89
C SER A 395 -52.71 -14.37 53.06
N TYR A 396 -51.58 -15.08 53.01
CA TYR A 396 -50.40 -14.65 52.27
C TYR A 396 -50.61 -14.62 50.75
N ALA A 397 -51.23 -15.66 50.19
CA ALA A 397 -51.61 -15.74 48.79
C ALA A 397 -52.65 -14.67 48.42
N SER A 398 -53.58 -14.37 49.33
CA SER A 398 -54.56 -13.29 49.16
C SER A 398 -53.89 -11.91 49.12
N ASP A 399 -52.94 -11.64 50.00
CA ASP A 399 -52.20 -10.38 50.03
C ASP A 399 -51.37 -10.17 48.75
N ARG A 400 -50.66 -11.21 48.28
CA ARG A 400 -49.91 -11.15 47.01
C ARG A 400 -50.83 -10.88 45.82
N PHE A 401 -51.95 -11.59 45.74
CA PHE A 401 -52.94 -11.42 44.69
C PHE A 401 -53.54 -10.00 44.68
N ASN A 402 -53.91 -9.47 45.86
CA ASN A 402 -54.44 -8.11 45.99
C ASN A 402 -53.39 -7.05 45.60
N ARG A 403 -52.11 -7.25 45.94
CA ARG A 403 -51.02 -6.37 45.48
C ARG A 403 -50.88 -6.41 43.96
N GLN A 404 -50.97 -7.59 43.35
CA GLN A 404 -50.91 -7.73 41.90
C GLN A 404 -52.05 -6.97 41.21
N ILE A 405 -53.30 -7.15 41.67
CA ILE A 405 -54.45 -6.40 41.14
C ILE A 405 -54.24 -4.89 41.24
N LYS A 406 -53.74 -4.42 42.38
CA LYS A 406 -53.44 -3.00 42.61
C LYS A 406 -52.37 -2.47 41.65
N TYR A 407 -51.33 -3.26 41.37
CA TYR A 407 -50.28 -2.87 40.43
C TYR A 407 -50.75 -2.89 38.98
N ASP A 408 -51.56 -3.88 38.61
CA ASP A 408 -52.19 -3.96 37.29
C ASP A 408 -53.12 -2.75 37.06
N ASP A 409 -53.88 -2.32 38.07
CA ASP A 409 -54.72 -1.12 38.01
C ASP A 409 -53.88 0.17 37.87
N ARG A 410 -52.76 0.29 38.61
CA ARG A 410 -51.82 1.41 38.45
C ARG A 410 -51.22 1.47 37.05
N LYS A 411 -50.80 0.33 36.49
CA LYS A 411 -50.30 0.24 35.11
C LYS A 411 -51.36 0.73 34.12
N ARG A 412 -52.60 0.26 34.28
CA ARG A 412 -53.74 0.67 33.43
C ARG A 412 -54.00 2.17 33.50
N GLN A 413 -54.11 2.73 34.70
CA GLN A 413 -54.32 4.18 34.91
C GLN A 413 -53.19 5.00 34.29
N TYR A 414 -51.94 4.56 34.44
CA TYR A 414 -50.79 5.22 33.82
C TYR A 414 -50.88 5.20 32.30
N CYS A 415 -51.18 4.04 31.71
CA CYS A 415 -51.38 3.88 30.27
C CYS A 415 -52.49 4.80 29.73
N GLU A 416 -53.65 4.85 30.40
CA GLU A 416 -54.76 5.74 30.04
C GLU A 416 -54.37 7.23 30.11
N GLN A 417 -53.65 7.65 31.15
CA GLN A 417 -53.20 9.03 31.33
C GLN A 417 -52.15 9.47 30.30
N ASN A 418 -51.34 8.53 29.79
CA ASN A 418 -50.23 8.80 28.89
C ASN A 418 -50.52 8.43 27.43
N GLY A 419 -51.75 7.99 27.11
CA GLY A 419 -52.14 7.63 25.75
C GLY A 419 -51.45 6.38 25.21
N ILE A 420 -51.06 5.45 26.10
CA ILE A 420 -50.44 4.17 25.75
C ILE A 420 -51.53 3.10 25.79
N SER A 421 -51.72 2.35 24.70
CA SER A 421 -52.61 1.18 24.71
C SER A 421 -52.02 0.07 25.58
N LEU A 422 -52.83 -0.60 26.40
CA LEU A 422 -52.39 -1.73 27.22
C LEU A 422 -53.13 -3.01 26.82
N GLU A 423 -52.37 -4.01 26.36
CA GLU A 423 -52.90 -5.32 25.96
C GLU A 423 -52.37 -6.41 26.88
N CYS A 424 -53.28 -7.26 27.38
CA CYS A 424 -52.93 -8.35 28.29
C CYS A 424 -53.14 -9.70 27.61
N ILE A 425 -52.07 -10.50 27.51
CA ILE A 425 -52.10 -11.85 26.95
C ILE A 425 -51.97 -12.86 28.10
N LYS A 426 -53.01 -13.67 28.29
CA LYS A 426 -52.98 -14.73 29.32
C LYS A 426 -52.02 -15.85 28.94
N TYR A 427 -51.32 -16.40 29.94
CA TYR A 427 -50.41 -17.55 29.79
C TYR A 427 -51.07 -18.78 29.15
N THR A 428 -52.39 -18.94 29.22
CA THR A 428 -53.07 -20.02 28.47
C THR A 428 -52.86 -19.95 26.95
N ALA A 429 -52.51 -18.77 26.42
CA ALA A 429 -52.13 -18.59 25.03
C ALA A 429 -50.68 -19.05 24.74
N SER A 430 -49.78 -19.10 25.73
CA SER A 430 -48.38 -19.50 25.54
C SER A 430 -48.16 -21.00 25.37
N ASN A 431 -49.15 -21.80 25.77
CA ASN A 431 -49.11 -23.27 25.65
C ASN A 431 -49.25 -23.74 24.20
N ASP A 432 -49.70 -22.85 23.31
CA ASP A 432 -49.96 -23.14 21.90
C ASP A 432 -49.38 -21.98 21.07
N GLN A 433 -48.31 -22.28 20.33
CA GLN A 433 -47.56 -21.29 19.56
C GLN A 433 -48.45 -20.57 18.53
N GLU A 434 -49.36 -21.29 17.88
CA GLU A 434 -50.28 -20.69 16.91
C GLU A 434 -51.26 -19.72 17.58
N ARG A 435 -51.72 -20.03 18.80
CA ARG A 435 -52.60 -19.12 19.55
C ARG A 435 -51.89 -17.85 19.97
N LEU A 436 -50.65 -17.97 20.44
CA LEU A 436 -49.84 -16.80 20.81
C LEU A 436 -49.57 -15.92 19.59
N GLU A 437 -49.13 -16.51 18.49
CA GLU A 437 -48.88 -15.79 17.24
C GLU A 437 -50.14 -15.08 16.74
N LYS A 438 -51.29 -15.77 16.75
CA LYS A 438 -52.57 -15.19 16.33
C LYS A 438 -53.02 -14.04 17.24
N ALA A 439 -52.77 -14.15 18.54
CA ALA A 439 -53.05 -13.08 19.50
C ALA A 439 -52.16 -11.85 19.25
N ILE A 440 -50.86 -12.04 19.09
CA ILE A 440 -49.90 -10.96 18.80
C ILE A 440 -50.25 -10.28 17.47
N LYS A 441 -50.45 -11.04 16.39
CA LYS A 441 -50.83 -10.49 15.08
C LYS A 441 -52.14 -9.70 15.15
N LYS A 442 -53.12 -10.17 15.92
CA LYS A 442 -54.38 -9.46 16.14
C LYS A 442 -54.14 -8.12 16.84
N ILE A 443 -53.39 -8.11 17.95
CA ILE A 443 -53.01 -6.91 18.70
C ILE A 443 -52.29 -5.92 17.77
N LEU A 444 -51.25 -6.36 17.08
CA LEU A 444 -50.48 -5.52 16.17
C LEU A 444 -51.36 -4.91 15.08
N LYS A 445 -52.28 -5.69 14.49
CA LYS A 445 -53.22 -5.21 13.48
C LYS A 445 -54.22 -4.19 14.03
N GLU A 446 -54.79 -4.43 15.20
CA GLU A 446 -55.75 -3.52 15.86
C GLU A 446 -55.11 -2.17 16.20
N HIS A 447 -53.83 -2.19 16.59
CA HIS A 447 -53.05 -1.00 16.89
C HIS A 447 -52.29 -0.42 15.68
N GLY A 448 -52.50 -0.95 14.48
CA GLY A 448 -51.96 -0.41 13.22
C GLY A 448 -50.45 -0.57 13.03
N TYR A 449 -49.83 -1.57 13.67
CA TYR A 449 -48.44 -1.94 13.43
C TYR A 449 -48.31 -2.66 12.08
N LYS A 450 -47.34 -2.23 11.28
CA LYS A 450 -46.93 -2.95 10.07
C LYS A 450 -45.94 -4.03 10.48
N TYR A 451 -46.18 -5.26 10.05
CA TYR A 451 -45.28 -6.39 10.29
C TYR A 451 -45.12 -7.22 9.02
N PHE A 452 -44.04 -7.97 8.93
CA PHE A 452 -43.78 -8.86 7.80
C PHE A 452 -44.70 -10.08 7.84
N VAL A 453 -45.24 -10.47 6.69
CA VAL A 453 -45.96 -11.74 6.51
C VAL A 453 -45.18 -12.55 5.47
N GLU A 454 -44.68 -13.74 5.85
CA GLU A 454 -43.84 -14.58 4.97
C GLU A 454 -44.50 -14.98 3.63
N SER A 455 -45.80 -14.73 3.44
CA SER A 455 -46.51 -14.95 2.17
C SER A 455 -46.20 -13.92 1.07
N GLU A 456 -45.46 -12.85 1.36
CA GLU A 456 -45.01 -11.86 0.35
C GLU A 456 -43.58 -12.13 -0.16
N LYS A 457 -43.15 -13.40 -0.21
CA LYS A 457 -41.96 -13.82 -0.97
C LYS A 457 -42.36 -14.42 -2.31
N HIS A 458 -42.66 -13.56 -3.27
CA HIS A 458 -42.06 -13.60 -4.60
C HIS A 458 -42.39 -12.31 -5.34
N ASP A 459 -41.33 -11.70 -5.85
CA ASP A 459 -41.25 -10.50 -6.70
C ASP A 459 -41.01 -9.17 -5.95
N ASP A 460 -39.91 -8.53 -6.38
CA ASP A 460 -39.41 -7.20 -6.04
C ASP A 460 -38.70 -6.98 -4.69
N TRP A 461 -37.50 -7.55 -4.58
CA TRP A 461 -36.37 -6.87 -3.90
C TRP A 461 -35.13 -6.86 -4.81
N MET A 462 -35.10 -5.89 -5.72
CA MET A 462 -33.88 -5.38 -6.33
C MET A 462 -33.91 -3.85 -6.22
N VAL A 463 -32.79 -3.29 -5.75
CA VAL A 463 -32.40 -1.86 -5.74
C VAL A 463 -32.97 -1.02 -4.58
N TYR A 464 -32.14 -0.73 -3.57
CA TYR A 464 -31.30 0.48 -3.50
C TYR A 464 -30.10 0.26 -2.57
#